data_AF-A0A6A2Y565-F1
#
_entry.id   AF-A0A6A2Y565-F1
#
_cell.length_a   1.000
_cell.length_b   1.000
_cell.length_c   1.000
_cell.angle_alpha   90.00
_cell.angle_beta   90.00
_cell.angle_gamma   90.00
#
_symmetry.space_group_name_H-M   'P 1'
#
loop_
_entity.id
_entity.type
_entity.pdbx_description
1 polymer ?
#
loop_
_entity_poly.entity_id
_entity_poly.type
_entity_poly.pdbx_seq_one_letter_code
_entity_poly.pdbx_strand_id
1 'polypeptide(L)'
;MRGCHIRSKKLLLPVFSFYSHHQFRVHQRKHQESLFLVFVSIFSKEEMLAVFDKSVAKSPDALNSPDNHQELSALKNGFLANHFATLYPGSVTISLGSSGVMAYSLEKQNPLLPRLFVVVDDIFCLFQGHIENIAVLKQQYGLNKTANEGIIVIEAYRTLRDRGPYPPDQVIRDIQGKFAFIIYDSSSKATFIASDADGSVPFFWGIDAEGNLVLADDVKTVKKGCGKSFAPFPKGCFFTSSGGLKSYEHPLNELKAMPRVDSSGQVCGATFSVDVDAKKESSGMKKIGSAANWSTNY
;
A
#
# COMPACT_ATOMS: atom_id res chain seq x y z
N MET A 1 64.50 7.88 -10.46
CA MET A 1 63.69 8.93 -9.77
C MET A 1 62.28 8.39 -9.66
N ARG A 2 61.56 8.25 -8.54
CA ARG A 2 61.78 8.48 -7.10
C ARG A 2 61.17 7.26 -6.39
N GLY A 3 61.95 6.54 -5.58
CA GLY A 3 61.41 5.52 -4.67
C GLY A 3 61.17 6.15 -3.30
N CYS A 4 59.94 6.11 -2.81
CA CYS A 4 59.55 6.69 -1.52
C CYS A 4 59.21 5.59 -0.50
N HIS A 5 59.59 5.86 0.75
CA HIS A 5 59.60 5.03 1.95
C HIS A 5 58.35 4.20 2.26
N ILE A 6 58.58 2.96 2.74
CA ILE A 6 57.66 2.26 3.64
C ILE A 6 58.27 2.32 5.05
N ARG A 7 57.66 3.07 5.97
CA ARG A 7 57.94 3.05 7.41
C ARG A 7 56.82 2.30 8.13
N SER A 8 57.21 1.25 8.84
CA SER A 8 56.39 0.47 9.77
C SER A 8 55.98 1.29 11.00
N LYS A 9 54.70 1.25 11.40
CA LYS A 9 54.26 1.51 12.77
C LYS A 9 53.14 0.54 13.16
N LYS A 10 53.40 -0.17 14.27
CA LYS A 10 52.58 -1.16 14.96
C LYS A 10 51.22 -0.58 15.36
N LEU A 11 50.14 -1.33 15.15
CA LEU A 11 48.82 -1.08 15.74
C LEU A 11 48.62 -2.04 16.92
N LEU A 12 48.42 -1.50 18.13
CA LEU A 12 48.08 -2.25 19.33
C LEU A 12 46.61 -2.70 19.28
N LEU A 13 46.35 -3.97 19.59
CA LEU A 13 45.02 -4.50 19.95
C LEU A 13 44.84 -4.40 21.48
N PRO A 14 43.69 -3.95 21.99
CA PRO A 14 43.37 -4.11 23.40
C PRO A 14 42.61 -5.43 23.65
N VAL A 15 43.02 -6.09 24.73
CA VAL A 15 42.45 -7.30 25.32
C VAL A 15 41.14 -6.95 26.05
N PHE A 16 40.05 -7.66 25.78
CA PHE A 16 38.80 -7.54 26.54
C PHE A 16 38.74 -8.62 27.65
N SER A 17 38.60 -8.17 28.90
CA SER A 17 38.38 -9.00 30.08
C SER A 17 36.88 -9.20 30.34
N PHE A 18 36.53 -10.39 30.82
CA PHE A 18 35.17 -10.89 31.07
C PHE A 18 34.46 -10.15 32.21
N TYR A 19 33.23 -9.66 31.97
CA TYR A 19 32.24 -9.36 33.02
C TYR A 19 30.80 -9.73 32.58
N SER A 20 30.17 -10.57 33.40
CA SER A 20 28.73 -10.85 33.60
C SER A 20 27.82 -11.22 32.40
N HIS A 21 27.47 -12.51 32.32
CA HIS A 21 26.65 -13.16 31.28
C HIS A 21 25.18 -12.70 31.16
N HIS A 22 24.62 -12.01 32.16
CA HIS A 22 23.18 -11.68 32.17
C HIS A 22 22.85 -10.30 31.55
N GLN A 23 23.79 -9.34 31.63
CA GLN A 23 23.66 -8.03 30.97
C GLN A 23 23.95 -8.11 29.46
N PHE A 24 24.82 -9.05 29.06
CA PHE A 24 25.17 -9.27 27.65
C PHE A 24 23.99 -9.71 26.80
N ARG A 25 23.05 -10.50 27.35
CA ARG A 25 21.88 -11.02 26.60
C ARG A 25 20.81 -9.95 26.32
N VAL A 26 20.70 -8.93 27.18
CA VAL A 26 19.81 -7.78 26.97
C VAL A 26 20.49 -6.74 26.07
N HIS A 27 21.80 -6.55 26.23
CA HIS A 27 22.57 -5.61 25.40
C HIS A 27 22.71 -6.12 23.96
N GLN A 28 22.95 -7.42 23.74
CA GLN A 28 22.91 -8.02 22.40
C GLN A 28 21.54 -7.89 21.73
N ARG A 29 20.44 -8.10 22.46
CA ARG A 29 19.08 -7.94 21.90
C ARG A 29 18.79 -6.49 21.51
N LYS A 30 19.13 -5.52 22.38
CA LYS A 30 19.00 -4.08 22.08
C LYS A 30 19.94 -3.62 20.97
N HIS A 31 21.15 -4.15 20.91
CA HIS A 31 22.13 -3.80 19.87
C HIS A 31 21.75 -4.43 18.53
N GLN A 32 21.13 -5.61 18.52
CA GLN A 32 20.62 -6.27 17.32
C GLN A 32 19.30 -5.64 16.85
N GLU A 33 18.38 -5.25 17.74
CA GLU A 33 17.22 -4.40 17.40
C GLU A 33 17.64 -3.01 16.92
N SER A 34 18.64 -2.40 17.56
CA SER A 34 19.17 -1.10 17.15
C SER A 34 19.90 -1.18 15.81
N LEU A 35 20.68 -2.23 15.55
CA LEU A 35 21.29 -2.47 14.25
C LEU A 35 20.21 -2.78 13.19
N PHE A 36 19.16 -3.51 13.54
CA PHE A 36 18.02 -3.78 12.65
C PHE A 36 17.25 -2.49 12.31
N LEU A 37 16.96 -1.65 13.31
CA LEU A 37 16.37 -0.31 13.13
C LEU A 37 17.26 0.64 12.33
N VAL A 38 18.58 0.57 12.52
CA VAL A 38 19.55 1.35 11.75
C VAL A 38 19.64 0.85 10.30
N PHE A 39 19.63 -0.46 10.06
CA PHE A 39 19.57 -1.04 8.71
C PHE A 39 18.25 -0.69 7.99
N VAL A 40 17.12 -0.76 8.68
CA VAL A 40 15.80 -0.31 8.19
C VAL A 40 15.77 1.21 7.96
N SER A 41 16.51 2.00 8.75
CA SER A 41 16.60 3.46 8.54
C SER A 41 17.57 3.86 7.42
N ILE A 42 18.54 2.99 7.08
CA ILE A 42 19.48 3.19 5.97
C ILE A 42 18.84 2.79 4.63
N PHE A 43 17.86 1.87 4.64
CA PHE A 43 17.05 1.48 3.48
C PHE A 43 15.56 1.76 3.73
N SER A 44 15.09 2.89 3.22
CA SER A 44 13.66 3.26 3.02
C SER A 44 13.32 4.59 3.67
N LYS A 45 13.46 5.65 2.88
CA LYS A 45 12.46 6.71 2.83
C LYS A 45 11.77 6.51 1.50
N GLU A 46 10.85 5.57 1.48
CA GLU A 46 9.92 5.36 0.39
C GLU A 46 8.84 6.45 0.52
N GLU A 47 8.49 7.10 -0.59
CA GLU A 47 7.65 8.31 -0.63
C GLU A 47 6.69 8.30 -1.85
N MET A 48 5.48 7.80 -1.64
CA MET A 48 4.30 7.98 -2.48
C MET A 48 3.15 8.44 -1.57
N LEU A 49 2.34 9.36 -2.08
CA LEU A 49 1.18 9.91 -1.38
C LEU A 49 0.01 9.95 -2.36
N ALA A 50 -1.14 9.49 -1.94
CA ALA A 50 -2.41 9.81 -2.59
C ALA A 50 -3.43 10.22 -1.54
N VAL A 51 -4.22 11.24 -1.85
CA VAL A 51 -5.37 11.64 -1.06
C VAL A 51 -6.56 11.72 -2.00
N PHE A 52 -7.59 10.92 -1.74
CA PHE A 52 -8.81 10.89 -2.53
C PHE A 52 -9.97 11.45 -1.73
N ASP A 53 -10.75 12.32 -2.37
CA ASP A 53 -12.00 12.78 -1.79
C ASP A 53 -12.94 11.60 -1.52
N LYS A 54 -13.71 11.68 -0.43
CA LYS A 54 -14.64 10.62 -0.02
C LYS A 54 -15.68 10.24 -1.08
N SER A 55 -15.98 11.14 -2.03
CA SER A 55 -16.86 10.84 -3.17
C SER A 55 -16.22 9.89 -4.18
N VAL A 56 -14.89 9.83 -4.24
CA VAL A 56 -14.10 8.96 -5.12
C VAL A 56 -13.80 7.63 -4.43
N ALA A 57 -13.37 7.68 -3.17
CA ALA A 57 -12.99 6.49 -2.42
C ALA A 57 -13.52 6.58 -0.98
N LYS A 58 -14.56 5.80 -0.70
CA LYS A 58 -15.12 5.72 0.65
C LYS A 58 -14.26 4.80 1.53
N SER A 59 -13.48 5.40 2.42
CA SER A 59 -12.74 4.69 3.46
C SER A 59 -13.67 3.87 4.35
N PRO A 60 -13.26 2.69 4.85
CA PRO A 60 -14.04 1.96 5.84
C PRO A 60 -14.16 2.75 7.15
N ASP A 61 -15.37 2.84 7.70
CA ASP A 61 -15.65 3.58 8.93
C ASP A 61 -14.82 3.08 10.13
N ALA A 62 -14.44 1.80 10.12
CA ALA A 62 -13.61 1.18 11.16
C ALA A 62 -12.18 1.75 11.25
N LEU A 63 -11.69 2.45 10.22
CA LEU A 63 -10.42 3.18 10.31
C LEU A 63 -10.51 4.42 11.20
N ASN A 64 -11.72 4.93 11.43
CA ASN A 64 -11.90 6.16 12.18
C ASN A 64 -11.71 5.90 13.68
N SER A 65 -10.71 6.56 14.26
CA SER A 65 -10.49 6.56 15.71
C SER A 65 -11.41 7.58 16.39
N PRO A 66 -12.10 7.21 17.48
CA PRO A 66 -13.05 8.10 18.16
C PRO A 66 -12.37 9.33 18.79
N ASP A 67 -11.10 9.21 19.19
CA ASP A 67 -10.31 10.28 19.81
C ASP A 67 -9.39 11.00 18.80
N ASN A 68 -9.79 11.08 17.53
CA ASN A 68 -9.01 11.79 16.52
C ASN A 68 -9.23 13.31 16.62
N HIS A 69 -8.34 14.00 17.34
CA HIS A 69 -8.34 15.47 17.41
C HIS A 69 -7.75 16.15 16.16
N GLN A 70 -7.57 15.42 15.07
CA GLN A 70 -7.12 15.99 13.81
C GLN A 70 -8.28 16.78 13.19
N GLU A 71 -8.19 18.11 13.19
CA GLU A 71 -9.23 18.99 12.64
C GLU A 71 -8.99 19.37 11.17
N LEU A 72 -7.76 19.17 10.68
CA LEU A 72 -7.37 19.56 9.32
C LEU A 72 -7.52 18.40 8.35
N SER A 73 -8.31 18.63 7.31
CA SER A 73 -8.39 17.78 6.12
C SER A 73 -7.09 17.79 5.33
N ALA A 74 -6.72 16.62 4.82
CA ALA A 74 -5.50 16.42 4.05
C ALA A 74 -5.52 17.19 2.72
N LEU A 75 -6.72 17.40 2.15
CA LEU A 75 -6.94 18.15 0.92
C LEU A 75 -7.02 19.67 1.13
N LYS A 76 -7.42 20.12 2.34
CA LYS A 76 -7.67 21.54 2.62
C LYS A 76 -6.42 22.39 2.37
N ASN A 77 -6.52 23.33 1.43
CA ASN A 77 -5.41 24.20 1.01
C ASN A 77 -4.13 23.45 0.63
N GLY A 78 -4.25 22.20 0.15
CA GLY A 78 -3.11 21.35 -0.16
C GLY A 78 -2.24 21.00 1.06
N PHE A 79 -2.79 21.03 2.28
CA PHE A 79 -2.05 20.84 3.53
C PHE A 79 -1.08 19.65 3.49
N LEU A 80 -1.57 18.46 3.16
CA LEU A 80 -0.73 17.26 3.20
C LEU A 80 0.24 17.21 2.02
N ALA A 81 -0.18 17.64 0.83
CA ALA A 81 0.68 17.71 -0.35
C ALA A 81 1.84 18.72 -0.17
N ASN A 82 1.58 19.89 0.42
CA ASN A 82 2.59 20.89 0.72
C ASN A 82 3.57 20.40 1.80
N HIS A 83 3.06 19.67 2.80
CA HIS A 83 3.92 19.01 3.77
C HIS A 83 4.83 17.97 3.10
N PHE A 84 4.28 17.13 2.24
CA PHE A 84 5.04 16.15 1.45
C PHE A 84 6.12 16.83 0.60
N ALA A 85 5.79 17.92 -0.11
CA ALA A 85 6.75 18.68 -0.90
C ALA A 85 7.85 19.35 -0.05
N THR A 86 7.55 19.72 1.19
CA THR A 86 8.54 20.24 2.14
C THR A 86 9.50 19.15 2.61
N LEU A 87 8.98 17.94 2.83
CA LEU A 87 9.80 16.79 3.22
C LEU A 87 10.67 16.28 2.06
N TYR A 88 10.17 16.40 0.82
CA TYR A 88 10.82 15.93 -0.41
C TYR A 88 10.83 17.04 -1.46
N PRO A 89 11.84 17.92 -1.44
CA PRO A 89 11.92 19.05 -2.37
C PRO A 89 11.92 18.64 -3.86
N GLY A 90 12.36 17.43 -4.18
CA GLY A 90 12.31 16.86 -5.54
C GLY A 90 11.02 16.12 -5.87
N SER A 91 9.98 16.21 -5.03
CA SER A 91 8.70 15.55 -5.30
C SER A 91 7.90 16.25 -6.40
N VAL A 92 7.07 15.45 -7.06
CA VAL A 92 6.08 15.90 -8.04
C VAL A 92 4.70 15.69 -7.44
N THR A 93 3.86 16.72 -7.52
CA THR A 93 2.47 16.70 -7.06
C THR A 93 1.53 16.95 -8.23
N ILE A 94 0.44 16.19 -8.28
CA ILE A 94 -0.53 16.16 -9.37
C ILE A 94 -1.91 16.35 -8.76
N SER A 95 -2.56 17.46 -9.13
CA SER A 95 -3.93 17.74 -8.75
C SER A 95 -4.89 16.93 -9.63
N LEU A 96 -5.83 16.24 -9.01
CA LEU A 96 -6.89 15.49 -9.69
C LEU A 96 -8.22 16.29 -9.73
N GLY A 97 -8.14 17.62 -9.55
CA GLY A 97 -9.30 18.49 -9.41
C GLY A 97 -10.00 18.27 -8.07
N SER A 98 -11.33 18.14 -8.08
CA SER A 98 -12.12 17.84 -6.89
C SER A 98 -11.96 16.40 -6.38
N SER A 99 -11.32 15.53 -7.16
CA SER A 99 -11.17 14.12 -6.84
C SER A 99 -10.02 13.83 -5.87
N GLY A 100 -9.09 14.77 -5.70
CA GLY A 100 -7.98 14.64 -4.76
C GLY A 100 -6.62 15.04 -5.34
N VAL A 101 -5.56 14.45 -4.81
CA VAL A 101 -4.17 14.73 -5.17
C VAL A 101 -3.33 13.46 -5.10
N MET A 102 -2.35 13.35 -5.99
CA MET A 102 -1.29 12.32 -5.93
C MET A 102 0.06 13.02 -5.91
N ALA A 103 1.00 12.52 -5.12
CA ALA A 103 2.36 13.01 -5.07
C ALA A 103 3.35 11.86 -4.96
N TYR A 104 4.54 12.05 -5.53
CA TYR A 104 5.61 11.06 -5.46
C TYR A 104 6.98 11.73 -5.47
N SER A 105 7.97 11.05 -4.92
CA SER A 105 9.38 11.46 -5.03
C SER A 105 10.21 10.31 -5.60
N LEU A 106 11.32 10.63 -6.27
CA LEU A 106 12.34 9.65 -6.64
C LEU A 106 13.53 9.66 -5.66
N GLU A 107 13.51 10.55 -4.67
CA GLU A 107 14.55 10.59 -3.64
C GLU A 107 14.55 9.29 -2.83
N LYS A 108 15.73 8.74 -2.54
CA LYS A 108 15.92 7.56 -1.67
C LYS A 108 15.17 6.30 -2.15
N GLN A 109 15.04 6.15 -3.48
CA GLN A 109 14.45 4.96 -4.09
C GLN A 109 15.18 3.68 -3.65
N ASN A 110 14.40 2.69 -3.25
CA ASN A 110 14.88 1.35 -2.96
C ASN A 110 15.18 0.62 -4.28
N PRO A 111 16.43 0.19 -4.56
CA PRO A 111 16.76 -0.50 -5.80
C PRO A 111 16.05 -1.84 -5.98
N LEU A 112 15.61 -2.47 -4.89
CA LEU A 112 14.91 -3.77 -4.90
C LEU A 112 13.40 -3.61 -5.08
N LEU A 113 12.86 -2.44 -4.73
CA LEU A 113 11.44 -2.11 -4.80
C LEU A 113 11.28 -0.74 -5.48
N PRO A 114 11.58 -0.64 -6.79
CA PRO A 114 11.54 0.63 -7.49
C PRO A 114 10.14 1.23 -7.48
N ARG A 115 10.09 2.56 -7.28
CA ARG A 115 8.88 3.37 -7.51
C ARG A 115 8.77 3.82 -8.96
N LEU A 116 7.57 3.72 -9.50
CA LEU A 116 7.20 4.16 -10.84
C LEU A 116 5.95 5.04 -10.74
N PHE A 117 5.94 6.11 -11.52
CA PHE A 117 4.74 6.89 -11.76
C PHE A 117 4.43 6.84 -13.25
N VAL A 118 3.26 6.33 -13.61
CA VAL A 118 2.87 6.05 -14.99
C VAL A 118 1.48 6.62 -15.26
N VAL A 119 1.31 7.27 -16.41
CA VAL A 119 0.02 7.82 -16.86
C VAL A 119 -0.24 7.36 -18.28
N VAL A 120 -1.41 6.75 -18.52
CA VAL A 120 -1.89 6.32 -19.84
C VAL A 120 -3.39 6.58 -19.91
N ASP A 121 -3.87 7.25 -20.97
CA ASP A 121 -5.31 7.50 -21.21
C ASP A 121 -6.05 8.07 -19.97
N ASP A 122 -5.46 9.06 -19.29
CA ASP A 122 -5.95 9.67 -18.04
C ASP A 122 -6.13 8.71 -16.85
N ILE A 123 -5.43 7.56 -16.89
CA ILE A 123 -5.28 6.62 -15.79
C ILE A 123 -3.91 6.86 -15.16
N PHE A 124 -3.90 7.26 -13.89
CA PHE A 124 -2.72 7.59 -13.11
C PHE A 124 -2.35 6.41 -12.21
N CYS A 125 -1.11 5.95 -12.25
CA CYS A 125 -0.63 4.83 -11.47
C CYS A 125 0.63 5.21 -10.68
N LEU A 126 0.56 5.09 -9.36
CA LEU A 126 1.73 4.97 -8.49
C LEU A 126 1.96 3.50 -8.23
N PHE A 127 3.12 3.00 -8.63
CA PHE A 127 3.53 1.62 -8.39
C PHE A 127 4.83 1.62 -7.61
N GLN A 128 4.94 0.72 -6.64
CA GLN A 128 6.18 0.45 -5.94
C GLN A 128 6.39 -1.05 -5.85
N GLY A 129 7.59 -1.51 -6.19
CA GLY A 129 7.96 -2.91 -6.06
C GLY A 129 8.48 -3.50 -7.35
N HIS A 130 8.32 -4.80 -7.51
CA HIS A 130 8.74 -5.55 -8.69
C HIS A 130 7.77 -6.68 -8.99
N ILE A 131 7.52 -6.89 -10.29
CA ILE A 131 6.70 -7.99 -10.81
C ILE A 131 7.65 -9.06 -11.37
N GLU A 132 7.51 -10.29 -10.91
CA GLU A 132 8.38 -11.41 -11.28
C GLU A 132 7.94 -12.05 -12.61
N ASN A 133 6.63 -12.17 -12.85
CA ASN A 133 6.07 -12.84 -14.01
C ASN A 133 5.78 -11.89 -15.21
N ILE A 134 6.62 -10.86 -15.41
CA ILE A 134 6.46 -9.83 -16.46
C ILE A 134 6.23 -10.41 -17.85
N ALA A 135 6.96 -11.46 -18.24
CA ALA A 135 6.85 -12.04 -19.57
C ALA A 135 5.46 -12.62 -19.84
N VAL A 136 4.88 -13.30 -18.85
CA VAL A 136 3.54 -13.88 -18.92
C VAL A 136 2.49 -12.78 -19.02
N LEU A 137 2.58 -11.76 -18.16
CA LEU A 137 1.63 -10.64 -18.16
C LEU A 137 1.69 -9.81 -19.45
N LYS A 138 2.90 -9.57 -20.00
CA LYS A 138 3.06 -8.90 -21.30
C LYS A 138 2.39 -9.68 -22.41
N GLN A 139 2.53 -11.01 -22.43
CA GLN A 139 1.86 -11.85 -23.41
C GLN A 139 0.33 -11.81 -23.23
N GLN A 140 -0.15 -11.97 -21.99
CA GLN A 140 -1.58 -11.97 -21.64
C GLN A 140 -2.28 -10.66 -22.03
N TYR A 141 -1.64 -9.52 -21.78
CA TYR A 141 -2.20 -8.20 -22.07
C TYR A 141 -1.80 -7.65 -23.45
N GLY A 142 -1.01 -8.39 -24.24
CA GLY A 142 -0.59 -7.96 -25.59
C GLY A 142 0.36 -6.76 -25.59
N LEU A 143 1.23 -6.65 -24.59
CA LEU A 143 2.12 -5.52 -24.39
C LEU A 143 3.44 -5.67 -25.14
N ASN A 144 4.02 -4.54 -25.52
CA ASN A 144 5.34 -4.50 -26.14
C ASN A 144 6.46 -4.84 -25.14
N LYS A 145 7.67 -5.08 -25.66
CA LYS A 145 8.84 -5.45 -24.85
C LYS A 145 9.26 -4.34 -23.87
N THR A 146 8.97 -3.09 -24.18
CA THR A 146 9.34 -1.91 -23.38
C THR A 146 8.35 -1.59 -22.25
N ALA A 147 7.20 -2.26 -22.16
CA ALA A 147 6.25 -2.03 -21.07
C ALA A 147 6.90 -2.34 -19.71
N ASN A 148 6.78 -1.42 -18.77
CA ASN A 148 7.22 -1.58 -17.39
C ASN A 148 6.05 -2.07 -16.51
N GLU A 149 6.32 -2.30 -15.22
CA GLU A 149 5.36 -2.79 -14.25
C GLU A 149 4.14 -1.88 -14.10
N GLY A 150 4.33 -0.56 -14.14
CA GLY A 150 3.20 0.39 -14.08
C GLY A 150 2.27 0.30 -15.30
N ILE A 151 2.82 0.09 -16.51
CA ILE A 151 2.02 -0.16 -17.72
C ILE A 151 1.25 -1.48 -17.60
N ILE A 152 1.89 -2.54 -17.08
CA ILE A 152 1.22 -3.84 -16.85
C ILE A 152 0.03 -3.66 -15.90
N VAL A 153 0.21 -2.91 -14.82
CA VAL A 153 -0.83 -2.66 -13.81
C VAL A 153 -1.99 -1.82 -14.37
N ILE A 154 -1.70 -0.79 -15.19
CA ILE A 154 -2.75 -0.02 -15.89
C ILE A 154 -3.54 -0.91 -16.85
N GLU A 155 -2.87 -1.77 -17.62
CA GLU A 155 -3.55 -2.63 -18.60
C GLU A 155 -4.36 -3.74 -17.92
N ALA A 156 -3.87 -4.29 -16.81
CA ALA A 156 -4.64 -5.16 -15.93
C ALA A 156 -5.93 -4.46 -15.44
N TYR A 157 -5.85 -3.21 -14.99
CA TYR A 157 -7.03 -2.42 -14.62
C TYR A 157 -7.99 -2.18 -15.80
N ARG A 158 -7.47 -1.83 -16.99
CA ARG A 158 -8.31 -1.65 -18.19
C ARG A 158 -9.06 -2.92 -18.54
N THR A 159 -8.48 -4.10 -18.31
CA THR A 159 -9.22 -5.36 -18.54
C THR A 159 -10.42 -5.51 -17.61
N LEU A 160 -10.32 -5.07 -16.35
CA LEU A 160 -11.44 -5.05 -15.41
C LEU A 160 -12.53 -4.04 -15.79
N ARG A 161 -12.12 -2.90 -16.37
CA ARG A 161 -13.02 -1.82 -16.75
C ARG A 161 -13.73 -2.08 -18.09
N ASP A 162 -12.97 -2.51 -19.09
CA ASP A 162 -13.39 -2.52 -20.51
C ASP A 162 -13.81 -3.91 -21.01
N ARG A 163 -13.35 -4.98 -20.36
CA ARG A 163 -13.61 -6.36 -20.81
C ARG A 163 -14.56 -7.04 -19.83
N GLY A 164 -15.45 -7.89 -20.36
CA GLY A 164 -16.50 -8.61 -19.61
C GLY A 164 -15.98 -9.34 -18.37
N PRO A 165 -16.86 -9.90 -17.51
CA PRO A 165 -16.64 -10.01 -16.07
C PRO A 165 -15.34 -10.74 -15.71
N TYR A 166 -14.25 -9.98 -15.61
CA TYR A 166 -13.00 -10.43 -15.02
C TYR A 166 -13.09 -10.11 -13.52
N PRO A 167 -13.05 -11.13 -12.65
CA PRO A 167 -13.09 -10.88 -11.22
C PRO A 167 -11.81 -10.14 -10.78
N PRO A 168 -11.91 -8.99 -10.08
CA PRO A 168 -10.74 -8.22 -9.65
C PRO A 168 -9.74 -9.03 -8.82
N ASP A 169 -10.20 -10.00 -8.04
CA ASP A 169 -9.32 -10.86 -7.26
C ASP A 169 -8.42 -11.74 -8.14
N GLN A 170 -8.91 -12.23 -9.29
CA GLN A 170 -8.09 -13.01 -10.21
C GLN A 170 -7.02 -12.14 -10.86
N VAL A 171 -7.38 -10.93 -11.30
CA VAL A 171 -6.43 -10.02 -11.96
C VAL A 171 -5.27 -9.65 -11.06
N ILE A 172 -5.53 -9.40 -9.76
CA ILE A 172 -4.44 -9.14 -8.80
C ILE A 172 -3.64 -10.41 -8.51
N ARG A 173 -4.30 -11.57 -8.37
CA ARG A 173 -3.63 -12.85 -8.09
C ARG A 173 -2.67 -13.27 -9.21
N ASP A 174 -2.95 -12.86 -10.45
CA ASP A 174 -2.08 -13.12 -11.59
C ASP A 174 -0.79 -12.27 -11.56
N ILE A 175 -0.73 -11.18 -10.77
CA ILE A 175 0.47 -10.37 -10.60
C ILE A 175 1.34 -11.00 -9.51
N GLN A 176 2.43 -11.66 -9.91
CA GLN A 176 3.37 -12.30 -8.99
C GLN A 176 4.53 -11.36 -8.71
N GLY A 177 4.88 -11.19 -7.43
CA GLY A 177 6.01 -10.37 -7.00
C GLY A 177 5.71 -9.61 -5.72
N LYS A 178 6.52 -8.58 -5.47
CA LYS A 178 6.45 -7.74 -4.27
C LYS A 178 6.01 -6.37 -4.69
N PHE A 179 4.84 -5.92 -4.26
CA PHE A 179 4.29 -4.67 -4.79
C PHE A 179 3.24 -4.02 -3.88
N ALA A 180 3.14 -2.70 -4.03
CA ALA A 180 1.94 -1.94 -3.72
C ALA A 180 1.67 -0.97 -4.87
N PHE A 181 0.40 -0.71 -5.17
CA PHE A 181 0.06 0.29 -6.17
C PHE A 181 -1.24 1.02 -5.87
N ILE A 182 -1.37 2.20 -6.46
CA ILE A 182 -2.55 3.05 -6.46
C ILE A 182 -2.84 3.44 -7.90
N ILE A 183 -3.98 3.03 -8.42
CA ILE A 183 -4.57 3.54 -9.66
C ILE A 183 -5.67 4.54 -9.33
N TYR A 184 -5.71 5.62 -10.10
CA TYR A 184 -6.86 6.50 -10.24
C TYR A 184 -7.18 6.71 -11.72
N ASP A 185 -8.41 6.37 -12.12
CA ASP A 185 -8.93 6.64 -13.46
C ASP A 185 -9.79 7.91 -13.43
N SER A 186 -9.32 8.95 -14.11
CA SER A 186 -10.01 10.25 -14.13
C SER A 186 -11.32 10.21 -14.91
N SER A 187 -11.47 9.29 -15.87
CA SER A 187 -12.66 9.17 -16.70
C SER A 187 -13.84 8.58 -15.92
N SER A 188 -13.58 7.56 -15.10
CA SER A 188 -14.59 6.87 -14.30
C SER A 188 -14.65 7.34 -12.85
N LYS A 189 -13.74 8.23 -12.43
CA LYS A 189 -13.57 8.68 -11.04
C LYS A 189 -13.45 7.50 -10.07
N ALA A 190 -12.69 6.49 -10.48
CA ALA A 190 -12.53 5.24 -9.75
C ALA A 190 -11.08 5.00 -9.35
N THR A 191 -10.89 4.37 -8.19
CA THR A 191 -9.59 3.92 -7.72
C THR A 191 -9.48 2.40 -7.72
N PHE A 192 -8.26 1.91 -7.90
CA PHE A 192 -7.90 0.51 -7.71
C PHE A 192 -6.55 0.42 -7.01
N ILE A 193 -6.57 -0.09 -5.79
CA ILE A 193 -5.43 -0.07 -4.87
C ILE A 193 -5.15 -1.50 -4.44
N ALA A 194 -3.90 -1.94 -4.41
CA ALA A 194 -3.57 -3.29 -3.97
C ALA A 194 -2.18 -3.40 -3.32
N SER A 195 -2.00 -4.44 -2.52
CA SER A 195 -0.71 -4.84 -1.93
C SER A 195 -0.49 -6.35 -2.07
N ASP A 196 0.77 -6.77 -2.22
CA ASP A 196 1.16 -8.17 -2.31
C ASP A 196 0.79 -8.99 -1.06
N ALA A 197 0.79 -10.32 -1.20
CA ALA A 197 0.36 -11.27 -0.16
C ALA A 197 1.26 -11.26 1.09
N ASP A 198 2.51 -10.86 0.91
CA ASP A 198 3.50 -10.79 1.98
C ASP A 198 3.54 -9.42 2.66
N GLY A 199 2.90 -8.40 2.07
CA GLY A 199 3.02 -7.02 2.53
C GLY A 199 4.45 -6.52 2.41
N SER A 200 5.11 -6.84 1.29
CA SER A 200 6.55 -6.63 1.09
C SER A 200 6.94 -5.16 0.97
N VAL A 201 5.99 -4.32 0.54
CA VAL A 201 6.14 -2.87 0.45
C VAL A 201 5.43 -2.21 1.64
N PRO A 202 6.11 -1.37 2.43
CA PRO A 202 5.47 -0.51 3.42
C PRO A 202 4.34 0.28 2.76
N PHE A 203 3.11 0.06 3.20
CA PHE A 203 1.94 0.70 2.62
C PHE A 203 0.88 0.91 3.68
N PHE A 204 0.41 2.14 3.79
CA PHE A 204 -0.47 2.62 4.84
C PHE A 204 -1.64 3.36 4.23
N TRP A 205 -2.74 3.35 4.97
CA TRP A 205 -3.95 4.06 4.62
C TRP A 205 -4.62 4.62 5.88
N GLY A 206 -5.41 5.67 5.70
CA GLY A 206 -6.13 6.31 6.79
C GLY A 206 -7.24 7.19 6.30
N ILE A 207 -8.01 7.69 7.25
CA ILE A 207 -9.12 8.61 7.02
C ILE A 207 -8.79 9.94 7.69
N ASP A 208 -8.88 11.04 6.94
CA ASP A 208 -8.69 12.37 7.48
C ASP A 208 -9.93 12.90 8.22
N ALA A 209 -9.85 14.14 8.71
CA ALA A 209 -10.90 14.81 9.46
C ALA A 209 -12.24 14.96 8.68
N GLU A 210 -12.22 14.96 7.35
CA GLU A 210 -13.39 15.17 6.49
C GLU A 210 -13.89 13.89 5.82
N GLY A 211 -13.22 12.77 6.10
CA GLY A 211 -13.56 11.44 5.57
C GLY A 211 -12.78 11.05 4.31
N ASN A 212 -11.79 11.83 3.89
CA ASN A 212 -11.00 11.56 2.70
C ASN A 212 -10.03 10.41 2.95
N LEU A 213 -9.83 9.58 1.92
CA LEU A 213 -8.90 8.45 1.97
C LEU A 213 -7.48 8.95 1.73
N VAL A 214 -6.58 8.73 2.68
CA VAL A 214 -5.14 9.02 2.55
C VAL A 214 -4.39 7.71 2.43
N LEU A 215 -3.47 7.62 1.48
CA LEU A 215 -2.60 6.47 1.23
C LEU A 215 -1.16 6.95 1.15
N ALA A 216 -0.25 6.26 1.84
CA ALA A 216 1.18 6.55 1.76
C ALA A 216 2.02 5.32 2.09
N ASP A 217 3.25 5.27 1.61
CA ASP A 217 4.27 4.30 2.01
C ASP A 217 5.04 4.74 3.27
N ASP A 218 5.04 6.03 3.61
CA ASP A 218 5.59 6.55 4.85
C ASP A 218 4.54 6.74 5.96
N VAL A 219 4.79 6.11 7.11
CA VAL A 219 3.94 6.19 8.29
C VAL A 219 3.86 7.60 8.87
N LYS A 220 4.89 8.44 8.71
CA LYS A 220 4.86 9.82 9.26
C LYS A 220 3.92 10.69 8.42
N THR A 221 3.94 10.52 7.11
CA THR A 221 3.05 11.19 6.17
C THR A 221 1.58 10.84 6.46
N VAL A 222 1.23 9.55 6.58
CA VAL A 222 -0.17 9.18 6.89
C VAL A 222 -0.60 9.67 8.28
N LYS A 223 0.28 9.61 9.28
CA LYS A 223 0.01 10.16 10.62
C LYS A 223 -0.24 11.68 10.60
N LYS A 224 0.48 12.41 9.75
CA LYS A 224 0.29 13.86 9.59
C LYS A 224 -1.08 14.21 9.02
N GLY A 225 -1.58 13.40 8.09
CA GLY A 225 -2.89 13.59 7.46
C GLY A 225 -4.07 13.08 8.30
N CYS A 226 -3.90 11.92 8.94
CA CYS A 226 -5.01 11.18 9.57
C CYS A 226 -4.99 11.17 11.09
N GLY A 227 -3.94 11.72 11.73
CA GLY A 227 -3.77 11.65 13.17
C GLY A 227 -3.66 10.20 13.65
N LYS A 228 -4.66 9.75 14.42
CA LYS A 228 -4.75 8.38 14.93
C LYS A 228 -5.57 7.45 14.04
N SER A 229 -6.29 7.98 13.06
CA SER A 229 -7.21 7.23 12.19
C SER A 229 -6.51 6.61 10.98
N PHE A 230 -5.48 5.78 11.22
CA PHE A 230 -4.71 5.13 10.15
C PHE A 230 -4.29 3.70 10.52
N ALA A 231 -3.96 2.91 9.51
CA ALA A 231 -3.43 1.56 9.66
C ALA A 231 -2.47 1.20 8.53
N PRO A 232 -1.71 0.10 8.65
CA PRO A 232 -1.16 -0.57 7.49
C PRO A 232 -2.28 -0.97 6.53
N PHE A 233 -2.04 -0.84 5.23
CA PHE A 233 -2.92 -1.41 4.23
C PHE A 233 -2.87 -2.95 4.34
N PRO A 234 -4.00 -3.65 4.32
CA PRO A 234 -3.99 -5.10 4.51
C PRO A 234 -3.25 -5.81 3.37
N LYS A 235 -2.30 -6.68 3.72
CA LYS A 235 -1.63 -7.56 2.76
C LYS A 235 -2.62 -8.49 2.08
N GLY A 236 -2.31 -8.94 0.87
CA GLY A 236 -3.19 -9.90 0.18
C GLY A 236 -4.57 -9.32 -0.19
N CYS A 237 -4.69 -7.99 -0.18
CA CYS A 237 -5.95 -7.30 -0.38
C CYS A 237 -5.86 -6.26 -1.48
N PHE A 238 -7.03 -5.90 -1.98
CA PHE A 238 -7.24 -4.77 -2.87
C PHE A 238 -8.45 -3.96 -2.42
N PHE A 239 -8.50 -2.71 -2.84
CA PHE A 239 -9.61 -1.80 -2.63
C PHE A 239 -10.04 -1.21 -3.97
N THR A 240 -11.35 -1.17 -4.23
CA THR A 240 -11.93 -0.42 -5.35
C THR A 240 -13.00 0.55 -4.85
N SER A 241 -13.18 1.68 -5.55
CA SER A 241 -14.25 2.64 -5.25
C SER A 241 -15.64 2.01 -5.14
N SER A 242 -15.95 1.04 -6.02
CA SER A 242 -17.26 0.39 -6.09
C SER A 242 -17.40 -0.84 -5.18
N GLY A 243 -16.28 -1.48 -4.84
CA GLY A 243 -16.27 -2.79 -4.17
C GLY A 243 -15.76 -2.75 -2.73
N GLY A 244 -15.15 -1.64 -2.30
CA GLY A 244 -14.47 -1.53 -1.03
C GLY A 244 -13.27 -2.47 -0.93
N LEU A 245 -12.82 -2.71 0.30
CA LEU A 245 -11.70 -3.59 0.62
C LEU A 245 -12.11 -5.07 0.50
N LYS A 246 -11.30 -5.88 -0.19
CA LYS A 246 -11.47 -7.34 -0.33
C LYS A 246 -10.11 -8.04 -0.33
N SER A 247 -10.09 -9.30 0.10
CA SER A 247 -8.92 -10.17 -0.06
C SER A 247 -8.95 -10.84 -1.43
N TYR A 248 -7.84 -10.83 -2.16
CA TYR A 248 -7.68 -11.66 -3.35
C TYR A 248 -7.11 -13.05 -3.03
N GLU A 249 -6.50 -13.22 -1.86
CA GLU A 249 -6.09 -14.53 -1.33
C GLU A 249 -7.32 -15.35 -0.90
N HIS A 250 -8.33 -14.67 -0.34
CA HIS A 250 -9.56 -15.27 0.16
C HIS A 250 -10.80 -14.55 -0.41
N PRO A 251 -11.09 -14.67 -1.72
CA PRO A 251 -12.13 -13.88 -2.39
C PRO A 251 -13.57 -14.19 -1.92
N LEU A 252 -13.77 -15.34 -1.30
CA LEU A 252 -15.06 -15.78 -0.77
C LEU A 252 -15.24 -15.47 0.72
N ASN A 253 -14.27 -14.86 1.38
CA ASN A 253 -14.32 -14.54 2.80
C ASN A 253 -14.52 -13.06 3.03
N GLU A 254 -15.21 -12.72 4.12
CA GLU A 254 -15.33 -11.34 4.57
C GLU A 254 -14.07 -10.89 5.32
N LEU A 255 -13.80 -9.59 5.28
CA LEU A 255 -12.73 -8.97 6.07
C LEU A 255 -13.33 -8.33 7.32
N LYS A 256 -12.82 -8.74 8.48
CA LYS A 256 -13.22 -8.21 9.78
C LYS A 256 -12.26 -7.14 10.24
N ALA A 257 -12.80 -5.99 10.64
CA ALA A 257 -12.01 -4.92 11.23
C ALA A 257 -11.66 -5.24 12.69
N MET A 258 -10.37 -5.19 13.01
CA MET A 258 -9.80 -5.41 14.33
C MET A 258 -9.26 -4.09 14.87
N PRO A 259 -9.82 -3.53 15.96
CA PRO A 259 -9.34 -2.29 16.55
C PRO A 259 -7.86 -2.37 16.89
N ARG A 260 -7.10 -1.34 16.53
CA ARG A 260 -5.69 -1.20 16.89
C ARG A 260 -5.56 -0.34 18.13
N VAL A 261 -4.62 -0.67 19.00
CA VAL A 261 -4.23 0.18 20.13
C VAL A 261 -2.81 0.67 19.96
N ASP A 262 -2.55 1.93 20.29
CA ASP A 262 -1.21 2.49 20.31
C ASP A 262 -0.48 2.13 21.62
N SER A 263 0.77 2.59 21.75
CA SER A 263 1.58 2.36 22.96
C SER A 263 1.02 2.99 24.23
N SER A 264 0.05 3.90 24.12
CA SER A 264 -0.66 4.50 25.26
C SER A 264 -1.96 3.76 25.62
N GLY A 265 -2.29 2.68 24.88
CA GLY A 265 -3.51 1.90 25.06
C GLY A 265 -4.75 2.53 24.43
N GLN A 266 -4.59 3.59 23.62
CA GLN A 266 -5.70 4.26 22.94
C GLN A 266 -5.95 3.67 21.55
N VAL A 267 -7.21 3.66 21.13
CA VAL A 267 -7.60 3.11 19.82
C VAL A 267 -7.08 3.99 18.68
N CYS A 268 -6.35 3.42 17.72
CA CYS A 268 -5.72 4.12 16.58
C CYS A 268 -6.05 3.45 15.23
N GLY A 269 -7.33 3.50 14.86
CA GLY A 269 -7.86 2.86 13.65
C GLY A 269 -8.02 1.35 13.77
N ALA A 270 -8.06 0.64 12.65
CA ALA A 270 -8.27 -0.81 12.61
C ALA A 270 -7.37 -1.49 11.58
N THR A 271 -6.88 -2.69 11.89
CA THR A 271 -6.39 -3.63 10.88
C THR A 271 -7.55 -4.46 10.36
N PHE A 272 -7.37 -5.12 9.21
CA PHE A 272 -8.39 -5.99 8.63
C PHE A 272 -7.81 -7.38 8.46
N SER A 273 -8.54 -8.39 8.90
CA SER A 273 -8.16 -9.80 8.81
C SER A 273 -9.30 -10.61 8.21
N VAL A 274 -8.95 -11.68 7.50
CA VAL A 274 -9.93 -12.59 6.91
C VAL A 274 -10.71 -13.29 8.02
N ASP A 275 -12.04 -13.22 7.92
CA ASP A 275 -12.94 -14.02 8.74
C ASP A 275 -13.05 -15.41 8.10
N VAL A 276 -12.43 -16.40 8.75
CA VAL A 276 -12.34 -17.77 8.23
C VAL A 276 -13.71 -18.46 8.23
N ASP A 277 -14.60 -18.06 9.13
CA ASP A 277 -15.90 -18.68 9.35
C ASP A 277 -17.01 -17.99 8.54
N ALA A 278 -16.86 -16.69 8.22
CA ALA A 278 -17.79 -15.94 7.39
C ALA A 278 -17.49 -16.09 5.89
N LYS A 279 -18.10 -17.09 5.26
CA LYS A 279 -18.19 -17.17 3.79
C LYS A 279 -19.23 -16.19 3.27
N LYS A 280 -18.85 -15.41 2.28
CA LYS A 280 -19.74 -14.53 1.53
C LYS A 280 -20.83 -15.39 0.89
N GLU A 281 -22.09 -15.19 1.29
CA GLU A 281 -23.20 -15.88 0.62
C GLU A 281 -23.16 -15.53 -0.87
N SER A 282 -23.05 -16.55 -1.71
CA SER A 282 -23.07 -16.37 -3.15
C SER A 282 -24.43 -15.79 -3.54
N SER A 283 -24.47 -14.51 -3.91
CA SER A 283 -25.58 -13.88 -4.63
C SER A 283 -25.68 -14.47 -6.05
N GLY A 284 -25.97 -15.77 -6.15
CA GLY A 284 -26.01 -16.53 -7.39
C GLY A 284 -27.02 -17.67 -7.30
N MET A 285 -28.24 -17.39 -7.78
CA MET A 285 -29.36 -18.32 -8.00
C MET A 285 -29.99 -18.99 -6.77
N LYS A 286 -31.20 -18.54 -6.40
CA LYS A 286 -32.23 -19.46 -5.88
C LYS A 286 -32.40 -20.55 -6.95
N LYS A 287 -31.93 -21.76 -6.66
CA LYS A 287 -32.29 -22.95 -7.44
C LYS A 287 -33.81 -23.09 -7.37
N ILE A 288 -34.51 -22.63 -8.39
CA ILE A 288 -35.89 -23.05 -8.63
C ILE A 288 -35.77 -24.53 -8.95
N GLY A 289 -36.14 -25.37 -7.98
CA GLY A 289 -36.19 -26.81 -8.18
C GLY A 289 -37.11 -27.13 -9.35
N SER A 290 -36.84 -28.22 -10.03
CA SER A 290 -37.52 -28.73 -11.24
C SER A 290 -39.03 -29.00 -11.08
N ALA A 291 -39.65 -28.55 -9.99
CA ALA A 291 -41.05 -28.69 -9.66
C ALA A 291 -41.85 -27.38 -9.85
N ALA A 292 -41.35 -26.43 -10.67
CA ALA A 292 -42.17 -25.31 -11.13
C ALA A 292 -43.25 -25.85 -12.07
N ASN A 293 -44.43 -26.08 -11.52
CA ASN A 293 -45.60 -26.60 -12.22
C ASN A 293 -46.17 -25.49 -13.13
N TRP A 294 -45.98 -25.58 -14.44
CA TRP A 294 -46.40 -24.56 -15.41
C TRP A 294 -47.85 -24.74 -15.92
N SER A 295 -48.70 -25.53 -15.23
CA SER A 295 -50.01 -25.93 -15.75
C SER A 295 -51.23 -25.39 -14.99
N THR A 296 -51.16 -24.18 -14.42
CA THR A 296 -52.36 -23.49 -13.92
C THR A 296 -52.45 -22.11 -14.53
N ASN A 297 -52.91 -22.08 -15.78
CA ASN A 297 -53.61 -20.96 -16.40
C ASN A 297 -54.29 -21.49 -17.68
N TYR A 298 -55.47 -22.09 -17.49
CA TYR A 298 -56.52 -22.19 -18.50
C TYR A 298 -57.84 -21.86 -17.81
#